data_AF-A0A7W0HSX2-F1
#
_entry.id   AF-A0A7W0HSX2-F1
#
_cell.length_a   1.000
_cell.length_b   1.000
_cell.length_c   1.000
_cell.angle_alpha   90.00
_cell.angle_beta   90.00
_cell.angle_gamma   90.00
#
_symmetry.space_group_name_H-M   'P 1'
#
loop_
_entity.id
_entity.type
_entity.pdbx_description
1 polymer ?
#
loop_
_entity_poly.entity_id
_entity_poly.type
_entity_poly.pdbx_seq_one_letter_code
_entity_poly.pdbx_strand_id
1 'polypeptide(L)'
;MKSADVRGRAVATVAVLIMNLGLLLAAGFAIGWARNRGVLCDGATVLCSGGDATPGQWQAEMTFRSTVAYGSYAVMALILIVSAVIAWRRRRNGIVITQLTALAAVAALAVLWEPYVSLH
;
A
#
# COMPACT_ATOMS: atom_id res chain seq x y z
N MET A 1 14.58 -10.75 34.71
CA MET A 1 13.72 -11.07 33.54
C MET A 1 14.58 -11.78 32.50
N LYS A 2 14.14 -12.95 32.02
CA LYS A 2 14.97 -13.98 31.38
C LYS A 2 15.21 -13.63 29.90
N SER A 3 16.47 -13.54 29.47
CA SER A 3 16.90 -13.11 28.12
C SER A 3 16.21 -13.85 26.95
N ALA A 4 15.70 -15.07 27.18
CA ALA A 4 14.95 -15.86 26.21
C ALA A 4 13.58 -15.24 25.82
N ASP A 5 12.89 -14.58 26.76
CA ASP A 5 11.60 -13.91 26.49
C ASP A 5 11.80 -12.65 25.65
N VAL A 6 12.89 -11.92 25.89
CA VAL A 6 13.28 -10.74 25.08
C VAL A 6 13.59 -11.14 23.64
N ARG A 7 14.37 -12.21 23.43
CA ARG A 7 14.70 -12.71 22.09
C ARG A 7 13.46 -13.18 21.33
N GLY A 8 12.54 -13.88 21.99
CA GLY A 8 11.28 -14.34 21.38
C GLY A 8 10.36 -13.19 20.97
N ARG A 9 10.26 -12.13 21.80
CA ARG A 9 9.50 -10.92 21.45
C ARG A 9 10.13 -10.16 20.30
N ALA A 10 11.45 -10.02 20.27
CA ALA A 10 12.17 -9.37 19.18
C ALA A 10 11.96 -10.10 17.85
N VAL A 11 12.09 -11.43 17.81
CA VAL A 11 11.85 -12.23 16.60
C VAL A 11 10.42 -12.08 16.10
N ALA A 12 9.43 -12.08 17.01
CA ALA A 12 8.03 -11.88 16.62
C ALA A 12 7.79 -10.48 16.02
N THR A 13 8.38 -9.43 16.59
CA THR A 13 8.27 -8.06 16.04
C THR A 13 8.96 -7.96 14.67
N VAL A 14 10.13 -8.57 14.50
CA VAL A 14 10.83 -8.61 13.20
C VAL A 14 10.01 -9.35 12.15
N ALA A 15 9.42 -10.50 12.49
CA ALA A 15 8.55 -11.24 11.57
C ALA A 15 7.35 -10.40 11.12
N VAL A 16 6.74 -9.65 12.04
CA VAL A 16 5.65 -8.72 11.72
C VAL A 16 6.11 -7.59 10.80
N LEU A 17 7.29 -7.02 11.03
CA LEU A 17 7.85 -6.00 10.14
C LEU A 17 8.06 -6.53 8.72
N ILE A 18 8.58 -7.75 8.58
CA ILE A 18 8.76 -8.40 7.27
C ILE A 18 7.41 -8.60 6.58
N MET A 19 6.38 -9.04 7.31
CA MET A 19 5.02 -9.17 6.76
C MET A 19 4.46 -7.82 6.30
N ASN A 20 4.65 -6.75 7.09
CA ASN A 20 4.21 -5.41 6.72
C ASN A 20 4.92 -4.91 5.46
N LEU A 21 6.22 -5.20 5.32
CA LEU A 21 6.98 -4.90 4.10
C LEU A 21 6.43 -5.67 2.90
N GLY A 22 6.11 -6.96 3.07
CA GLY A 22 5.48 -7.78 2.04
C GLY A 22 4.13 -7.23 1.58
N LEU A 23 3.28 -6.78 2.51
CA LEU A 23 2.01 -6.12 2.20
C LEU A 23 2.23 -4.83 1.39
N LEU A 24 3.21 -4.02 1.81
CA LEU A 24 3.53 -2.78 1.11
C LEU A 24 4.03 -3.04 -0.32
N LEU A 25 4.90 -4.03 -0.50
CA LEU A 25 5.40 -4.45 -1.82
C LEU A 25 4.28 -4.99 -2.71
N ALA A 26 3.37 -5.78 -2.16
CA ALA A 26 2.22 -6.30 -2.90
C ALA A 26 1.27 -5.16 -3.35
N ALA A 27 0.98 -4.21 -2.45
CA ALA A 27 0.19 -3.03 -2.78
C ALA A 27 0.88 -2.17 -3.86
N GLY A 28 2.18 -1.90 -3.67
CA GLY A 28 2.99 -1.15 -4.64
C GLY A 28 3.04 -1.82 -6.01
N PHE A 29 3.14 -3.15 -6.05
CA PHE A 29 3.08 -3.93 -7.28
C PHE A 29 1.72 -3.80 -7.97
N ALA A 30 0.62 -3.97 -7.25
CA ALA A 30 -0.73 -3.83 -7.82
C ALA A 30 -0.98 -2.43 -8.38
N ILE A 31 -0.54 -1.40 -7.66
CA ILE A 31 -0.64 0.01 -8.09
C ILE A 31 0.24 0.26 -9.32
N GLY A 32 1.50 -0.19 -9.30
CA GLY A 32 2.43 -0.03 -10.41
C GLY A 32 1.95 -0.77 -11.66
N TRP A 33 1.47 -2.00 -11.52
CA TRP A 33 0.85 -2.76 -12.59
C TRP A 33 -0.38 -2.03 -13.16
N ALA A 34 -1.28 -1.53 -12.31
CA ALA A 34 -2.44 -0.78 -12.76
C ALA A 34 -2.08 0.49 -13.52
N ARG A 35 -0.96 1.14 -13.17
CA ARG A 35 -0.43 2.30 -13.89
C ARG A 35 0.14 1.93 -15.27
N ASN A 36 0.66 0.71 -15.41
CA ASN A 36 1.40 0.24 -16.58
C ASN A 36 0.62 -0.75 -17.48
N ARG A 37 -0.65 -1.06 -17.15
CA ARG A 37 -1.45 -2.09 -17.84
C ARG A 37 -1.93 -1.71 -19.26
N GLY A 38 -1.87 -0.43 -19.63
CA GLY A 38 -2.37 0.09 -20.90
C GLY A 38 -1.24 0.35 -21.89
N VAL A 39 -1.52 0.18 -23.18
CA VAL A 39 -0.68 0.70 -24.27
C VAL A 39 -0.60 2.20 -24.02
N LEU A 40 0.57 2.70 -23.59
CA LEU A 40 0.90 4.10 -23.30
C LEU A 40 2.31 4.37 -23.81
N CYS A 41 2.46 5.43 -24.62
CA CYS A 41 3.78 5.85 -25.08
C CYS A 41 4.49 6.38 -23.82
N ASP A 42 5.55 5.69 -23.42
CA ASP A 42 6.44 6.00 -22.29
C ASP A 42 5.85 6.86 -21.16
N GLY A 43 5.28 6.19 -20.16
CA GLY A 43 5.16 6.75 -18.81
C GLY A 43 4.10 7.84 -18.60
N ALA A 44 3.24 7.63 -17.61
CA ALA A 44 2.45 8.65 -16.92
C ALA A 44 1.26 9.34 -17.64
N THR A 45 1.07 9.23 -18.96
CA THR A 45 -0.06 9.88 -19.67
C THR A 45 -1.15 8.88 -20.11
N VAL A 46 -2.30 9.33 -20.62
CA VAL A 46 -3.40 8.48 -21.18
C VAL A 46 -3.32 8.44 -22.72
N LEU A 47 -2.12 8.58 -23.30
CA LEU A 47 -1.95 8.63 -24.75
C LEU A 47 -1.08 7.49 -25.27
N CYS A 48 -1.53 6.86 -26.35
CA CYS A 48 -0.73 5.88 -27.06
C CYS A 48 -1.12 5.72 -28.53
N SER A 49 -0.08 5.60 -29.37
CA SER A 49 -0.06 5.28 -30.80
C SER A 49 -1.38 5.54 -31.56
N GLY A 50 -1.74 6.80 -31.78
CA GLY A 50 -2.78 7.15 -32.77
C GLY A 50 -3.61 8.39 -32.51
N GLY A 51 -3.66 8.92 -31.28
CA GLY A 51 -4.37 10.17 -30.97
C GLY A 51 -4.63 10.39 -29.48
N ASP A 52 -5.09 11.60 -29.14
CA ASP A 52 -5.47 11.97 -27.78
C ASP A 52 -6.67 11.14 -27.29
N ALA A 53 -6.62 10.68 -26.03
CA ALA A 53 -7.75 9.99 -25.42
C ALA A 53 -8.96 10.93 -25.34
N THR A 54 -10.15 10.38 -25.64
CA THR A 54 -11.39 11.10 -25.36
C THR A 54 -11.54 11.35 -23.85
N PRO A 55 -12.24 12.41 -23.42
CA PRO A 55 -12.45 12.69 -22.00
C PRO A 55 -13.02 11.49 -21.21
N GLY A 56 -13.91 10.71 -21.82
CA GLY A 56 -14.50 9.51 -21.20
C GLY A 56 -13.49 8.38 -20.97
N GLN A 57 -12.57 8.16 -21.93
CA GLN A 57 -11.49 7.17 -21.78
C GLN A 57 -10.49 7.58 -20.70
N TRP A 58 -10.16 8.87 -20.66
CA TRP A 58 -9.32 9.44 -19.60
C TRP A 58 -9.95 9.24 -18.21
N GLN A 59 -11.22 9.59 -18.05
CA GLN A 59 -11.92 9.46 -16.78
C GLN A 59 -12.05 8.00 -16.32
N ALA A 60 -12.32 7.07 -17.25
CA ALA A 60 -12.40 5.65 -16.95
C ALA A 60 -11.06 5.09 -16.45
N GLU A 61 -9.95 5.48 -17.08
CA GLU A 61 -8.62 5.04 -16.66
C GLU A 61 -8.20 5.63 -15.32
N MET A 62 -8.45 6.93 -15.07
CA MET A 62 -8.18 7.55 -13.77
C MET A 62 -9.01 6.92 -12.65
N THR A 63 -10.28 6.61 -12.93
CA THR A 63 -11.16 5.90 -11.99
C THR A 63 -10.60 4.53 -11.66
N PHE A 64 -10.17 3.77 -12.67
CA PHE A 64 -9.57 2.46 -12.43
C PHE A 64 -8.30 2.54 -11.58
N ARG A 65 -7.35 3.41 -11.94
CA ARG A 65 -6.10 3.59 -11.19
C ARG A 65 -6.36 3.96 -9.73
N SER A 66 -7.30 4.87 -9.52
CA SER A 66 -7.73 5.30 -8.18
C SER A 66 -8.36 4.16 -7.41
N THR A 67 -9.22 3.37 -8.07
CA THR A 67 -9.86 2.21 -7.46
C THR A 67 -8.84 1.17 -7.02
N VAL A 68 -7.84 0.87 -7.85
CA VAL A 68 -6.77 -0.08 -7.48
C VAL A 68 -5.92 0.46 -6.34
N ALA A 69 -5.54 1.74 -6.38
CA ALA A 69 -4.70 2.33 -5.35
C ALA A 69 -5.40 2.42 -4.00
N TYR A 70 -6.55 3.08 -3.93
CA TYR A 70 -7.31 3.19 -2.68
C TYR A 70 -7.80 1.83 -2.19
N GLY A 71 -8.17 0.91 -3.09
CA GLY A 71 -8.51 -0.46 -2.75
C GLY A 71 -7.33 -1.21 -2.11
N SER A 72 -6.13 -1.09 -2.67
CA SER A 72 -4.92 -1.72 -2.12
C SER A 72 -4.57 -1.16 -0.74
N TYR A 73 -4.60 0.17 -0.58
CA TYR A 73 -4.37 0.81 0.72
C TYR A 73 -5.43 0.43 1.76
N ALA A 74 -6.71 0.33 1.37
CA ALA A 74 -7.79 -0.06 2.26
C ALA A 74 -7.62 -1.51 2.75
N VAL A 75 -7.30 -2.44 1.86
CA VAL A 75 -7.04 -3.84 2.23
C VAL A 75 -5.84 -3.93 3.18
N MET A 76 -4.75 -3.22 2.89
CA MET A 76 -3.59 -3.17 3.76
C MET A 76 -3.95 -2.62 5.14
N ALA A 77 -4.66 -1.47 5.20
CA ALA A 77 -5.12 -0.87 6.44
C ALA A 77 -5.96 -1.83 7.29
N LEU A 78 -6.89 -2.56 6.68
CA LEU A 78 -7.70 -3.57 7.37
C LEU A 78 -6.85 -4.66 8.02
N ILE A 79 -5.85 -5.19 7.30
CA ILE A 79 -4.94 -6.21 7.82
C ILE A 79 -4.12 -5.67 9.02
N LEU A 80 -3.61 -4.43 8.91
CA LEU A 80 -2.87 -3.78 9.99
C LEU A 80 -3.76 -3.55 11.23
N ILE A 81 -5.00 -3.10 11.03
CA ILE A 81 -5.97 -2.90 12.13
C ILE A 81 -6.30 -4.23 12.82
N VAL A 82 -6.65 -5.27 12.06
CA VAL A 82 -6.98 -6.59 12.61
C VAL A 82 -5.80 -7.16 13.40
N SER A 83 -4.59 -7.06 12.86
CA SER A 83 -3.39 -7.54 13.55
C SER A 83 -3.06 -6.73 14.81
N ALA A 84 -3.25 -5.40 14.79
CA ALA A 84 -3.12 -4.54 15.97
C ALA A 84 -4.12 -4.92 17.06
N VAL A 85 -5.39 -5.17 16.71
CA VAL A 85 -6.44 -5.58 17.66
C VAL A 85 -6.10 -6.94 18.28
N ILE A 86 -5.64 -7.91 17.48
CA ILE A 86 -5.22 -9.23 17.97
C ILE A 86 -4.01 -9.08 18.93
N ALA A 87 -3.02 -8.28 18.55
CA ALA A 87 -1.85 -8.02 19.38
C ALA A 87 -2.21 -7.34 20.70
N TRP A 88 -3.14 -6.37 20.67
CA TRP A 88 -3.68 -5.70 21.84
C TRP A 88 -4.34 -6.68 22.81
N ARG A 89 -5.23 -7.54 22.29
CA ARG A 89 -5.89 -8.59 23.08
C ARG A 89 -4.89 -9.54 23.74
N ARG A 90 -3.75 -9.81 23.09
CA ARG A 90 -2.66 -10.64 23.61
C ARG A 90 -1.63 -9.88 24.46
N ARG A 91 -1.90 -8.61 24.81
CA ARG A 91 -0.99 -7.70 25.55
C ARG A 91 0.42 -7.60 24.95
N ARG A 92 0.54 -7.71 23.62
CA ARG A 92 1.82 -7.59 22.90
C ARG A 92 2.03 -6.16 22.39
N ASN A 93 2.34 -5.25 23.32
CA ASN A 93 2.43 -3.81 23.04
C ASN A 93 3.43 -3.45 21.91
N GLY A 94 4.55 -4.18 21.78
CA GLY A 94 5.53 -3.93 20.72
C GLY A 94 4.96 -4.15 19.31
N ILE A 95 4.08 -5.15 19.14
CA ILE A 95 3.42 -5.41 17.85
C ILE A 95 2.36 -4.34 17.58
N VAL A 96 1.63 -3.90 18.60
CA VAL A 96 0.64 -2.81 18.45
C VAL A 96 1.31 -1.54 17.91
N ILE A 97 2.42 -1.10 18.51
CA ILE A 97 3.15 0.09 18.06
C ILE A 97 3.63 -0.07 16.61
N THR A 98 4.15 -1.26 16.26
CA THR A 98 4.61 -1.57 14.90
C THR A 98 3.46 -1.50 13.87
N GLN A 99 2.27 -1.96 14.25
CA GLN A 99 1.10 -1.93 13.37
C GLN A 99 0.53 -0.52 13.22
N LEU A 100 0.49 0.27 14.30
CA LEU A 100 0.02 1.67 14.26
C LEU A 100 0.96 2.56 13.43
N THR A 101 2.27 2.36 13.55
CA THR A 101 3.25 3.09 12.72
C THR A 101 3.14 2.71 11.25
N ALA A 102 2.97 1.43 10.92
CA ALA A 102 2.68 0.99 9.56
C ALA A 102 1.36 1.57 9.01
N LEU A 103 0.31 1.64 9.85
CA LEU A 103 -0.98 2.22 9.44
C LEU A 103 -0.86 3.71 9.12
N ALA A 104 -0.10 4.47 9.92
CA ALA A 104 0.19 5.87 9.65
C ALA A 104 0.95 6.06 8.33
N ALA A 105 1.92 5.19 8.04
CA ALA A 105 2.63 5.20 6.76
C ALA A 105 1.70 4.92 5.57
N VAL A 106 0.80 3.93 5.69
CA VAL A 106 -0.21 3.65 4.65
C VAL A 106 -1.14 4.84 4.43
N ALA A 107 -1.60 5.49 5.50
CA ALA A 107 -2.43 6.69 5.40
C ALA A 107 -1.69 7.83 4.69
N ALA A 108 -0.43 8.07 5.02
CA ALA A 108 0.40 9.08 4.35
C ALA A 108 0.56 8.78 2.86
N LEU A 109 0.82 7.51 2.50
CA LEU A 109 0.93 7.09 1.10
C LEU A 109 -0.38 7.26 0.33
N ALA A 110 -1.52 7.00 0.96
CA ALA A 110 -2.83 7.22 0.35
C ALA A 110 -3.13 8.70 0.10
N VAL A 111 -2.69 9.60 1.01
CA VAL A 111 -2.84 11.05 0.86
C VAL A 111 -1.93 11.61 -0.23
N LEU A 112 -0.70 11.08 -0.33
CA LEU A 112 0.28 11.51 -1.33
C LEU A 112 0.08 10.84 -2.70
N TRP A 113 -0.90 9.96 -2.85
CA TRP A 113 -1.09 9.22 -4.09
C TRP A 113 -1.76 10.07 -5.15
N GLU A 114 -1.17 10.05 -6.36
CA GLU A 114 -1.72 10.71 -7.54
C GLU A 114 -1.93 9.68 -8.68
N PRO A 115 -3.04 9.77 -9.42
CA PRO A 115 -3.36 8.83 -10.52
C PRO A 115 -2.44 8.98 -11.75
N TYR A 116 -1.78 10.14 -11.88
CA TYR A 116 -0.85 10.46 -12.94
C TYR A 116 0.37 11.20 -12.36
N VAL A 117 1.41 11.40 -13.16
CA VAL A 117 2.56 12.23 -12.80
C VAL A 117 2.53 13.40 -13.77
N SER A 118 2.53 14.64 -13.29
CA SER A 118 2.68 15.81 -14.14
C SER A 118 4.07 15.78 -14.78
N LEU A 119 4.12 15.72 -16.12
CA LEU A 119 5.34 16.01 -16.86
C LEU A 119 5.55 17.53 -16.79
N HIS A 120 6.52 17.95 -15.97
CA HIS A 120 7.08 19.30 -16.03
C HIS A 120 8.17 19.36 -17.09
#